data_AF-A0A941FXM3-F1
#
_entry.id   AF-A0A941FXM3-F1
#
_cell.length_a   1.000
_cell.length_b   1.000
_cell.length_c   1.000
_cell.angle_alpha   90.00
_cell.angle_beta   90.00
_cell.angle_gamma   90.00
#
_symmetry.space_group_name_H-M   'P 1'
#
loop_
_entity.id
_entity.type
_entity.pdbx_description
1 polymer ?
#
loop_
_entity_poly.entity_id
_entity_poly.type
_entity_poly.pdbx_seq_one_letter_code
_entity_poly.pdbx_strand_id
1 'polypeptide(L)'
;MTVEFMSGPTLANPAAFDSIDELRYALHGANKDLTNLFFEHCSLRSSFAELSQLLSDIMSAQLGNDEEALRKHIAAAIQRTRFAHTDTPATRH
;
A
#
# COMPACT_ATOMS: atom_id res chain seq x y z
N MET A 1 -7.15 -2.17 -13.14
CA MET A 1 -6.80 -1.36 -11.95
C MET A 1 -5.54 -0.59 -12.30
N THR A 2 -5.67 0.69 -12.65
CA THR A 2 -4.55 1.56 -12.98
C THR A 2 -3.95 2.09 -11.69
N VAL A 3 -2.67 1.82 -11.46
CA VAL A 3 -1.92 2.38 -10.33
C VAL A 3 -1.59 3.82 -10.71
N GLU A 4 -2.31 4.78 -10.13
CA GLU A 4 -1.95 6.20 -10.28
C GLU A 4 -0.64 6.42 -9.52
N PHE A 5 0.45 6.62 -10.25
CA PHE A 5 1.68 7.11 -9.65
C PHE A 5 1.40 8.52 -9.14
N MET A 6 1.28 8.64 -7.81
CA MET A 6 1.19 9.93 -7.15
C MET A 6 2.32 10.80 -7.67
N SER A 7 1.94 11.93 -8.27
CA SER A 7 2.89 12.93 -8.74
C SER A 7 3.82 13.25 -7.58
N GLY A 8 5.13 13.13 -7.80
CA GLY A 8 6.14 13.39 -6.77
C GLY A 8 5.95 14.78 -6.13
N PRO A 9 6.58 15.04 -4.97
CA PRO A 9 6.41 16.30 -4.27
C PRO A 9 6.70 17.47 -5.22
N THR A 10 5.84 18.48 -5.20
CA THR A 10 6.07 19.70 -5.96
C THR A 10 7.31 20.38 -5.40
N LEU A 11 8.42 20.34 -6.14
CA LEU A 11 9.64 21.04 -5.76
C LEU A 11 9.33 22.53 -5.69
N ALA A 12 9.43 23.11 -4.49
CA ALA A 12 9.15 24.52 -4.25
C ALA A 12 10.09 25.39 -5.10
N ASN A 13 9.54 26.24 -5.98
CA ASN A 13 10.33 27.19 -6.76
C ASN A 13 10.77 28.36 -5.85
N PRO A 14 12.06 28.51 -5.52
CA PRO A 14 12.52 29.53 -4.58
C PRO A 14 12.21 30.96 -5.03
N ALA A 15 12.10 31.19 -6.35
CA ALA A 15 11.78 32.49 -6.93
C ALA A 15 10.28 32.86 -6.82
N ALA A 16 9.44 31.96 -6.31
CA ALA A 16 8.01 32.19 -6.13
C ALA A 16 7.63 32.62 -4.69
N PHE A 17 8.60 32.82 -3.80
CA PHE A 17 8.38 33.19 -2.41
C PHE A 17 8.94 34.58 -2.12
N ASP A 18 8.17 35.38 -1.37
CA ASP A 18 8.51 36.77 -1.07
C ASP A 18 9.49 36.88 0.12
N SER A 19 9.64 35.80 0.91
CA SER A 19 10.57 35.72 2.02
C SER A 19 11.22 34.34 2.22
N ILE A 20 12.36 34.33 2.91
CA ILE A 20 13.07 33.10 3.30
C ILE A 20 12.23 32.24 4.24
N ASP A 21 11.40 32.85 5.09
CA ASP A 21 10.57 32.12 6.05
C ASP A 21 9.42 31.37 5.36
N GLU A 22 8.82 31.95 4.32
CA GLU A 22 7.84 31.27 3.47
C GLU A 22 8.45 30.09 2.72
N LEU A 23 9.65 30.27 2.16
CA LEU A 23 10.39 29.18 1.52
C LEU A 23 10.70 28.05 2.53
N ARG A 24 11.12 28.39 3.75
CA ARG A 24 11.40 27.40 4.81
C ARG A 24 10.13 26.65 5.22
N TYR A 25 9.00 27.34 5.32
CA TYR A 25 7.71 26.72 5.63
C TYR A 25 7.27 25.75 4.52
N ALA A 26 7.35 26.17 3.26
CA ALA A 26 7.02 25.33 2.10
C ALA A 26 7.93 24.09 2.00
N LEU A 27 9.25 24.26 2.19
CA LEU A 27 10.21 23.15 2.22
C LEU A 27 9.93 22.17 3.37
N HIS A 28 9.56 22.68 4.55
CA HIS A 28 9.21 21.83 5.68
C HIS A 28 7.94 21.00 5.39
N GLY A 29 6.93 21.60 4.75
CA GLY A 29 5.75 20.88 4.26
C GLY A 29 6.11 19.78 3.26
N ALA A 30 6.87 20.12 2.22
CA ALA A 30 7.30 19.16 1.21
C ALA A 30 8.12 18.00 1.79
N ASN A 31 8.99 18.26 2.78
CA ASN A 31 9.75 17.23 3.47
C ASN A 31 8.86 16.28 4.29
N LYS A 32 7.82 16.83 4.95
CA LYS A 32 6.84 16.04 5.68
C LYS A 32 6.06 15.13 4.73
N ASP A 33 5.61 15.67 3.60
CA ASP A 33 4.85 14.91 2.59
C ASP A 33 5.72 13.80 1.96
N LEU A 34 6.99 14.09 1.67
CA LEU A 34 7.97 13.10 1.23
C LEU A 34 8.16 11.97 2.24
N THR A 35 8.23 12.33 3.52
CA THR A 35 8.39 11.36 4.61
C THR A 35 7.17 10.46 4.71
N ASN A 36 5.96 11.01 4.59
CA ASN A 36 4.72 10.24 4.58
C ASN A 36 4.66 9.29 3.37
N LEU A 37 4.95 9.79 2.17
CA LEU A 37 5.00 9.00 0.94
C LEU A 37 6.01 7.84 1.06
N PHE A 38 7.17 8.09 1.67
CA PHE A 38 8.16 7.05 1.92
C PHE A 38 7.62 5.96 2.85
N PHE A 39 6.95 6.32 3.95
CA PHE A 39 6.33 5.35 4.85
C PHE A 39 5.20 4.56 4.18
N GLU A 40 4.35 5.21 3.39
CA GLU A 40 3.32 4.54 2.60
C GLU A 40 3.93 3.54 1.60
N HIS A 41 4.99 3.94 0.90
CA HIS A 41 5.71 3.06 -0.02
C HIS A 41 6.38 1.88 0.70
N CYS A 42 6.99 2.10 1.87
CA CYS A 42 7.54 1.02 2.68
C CYS A 42 6.46 0.04 3.16
N SER A 43 5.31 0.55 3.58
CA SER A 43 4.15 -0.26 3.97
C SER A 43 3.61 -1.09 2.79
N LEU A 44 3.51 -0.47 1.60
CA LEU A 44 3.11 -1.14 0.37
C LEU A 44 4.10 -2.24 -0.01
N ARG A 45 5.41 -1.97 0.07
CA ARG A 45 6.45 -2.97 -0.19
C ARG A 45 6.36 -4.16 0.76
N SER A 46 6.13 -3.92 2.05
CA SER A 46 5.91 -4.99 3.03
C SER A 46 4.69 -5.82 2.67
N SER A 47 3.59 -5.16 2.30
CA SER A 47 2.34 -5.81 1.90
C SER A 47 2.53 -6.68 0.64
N PHE A 48 3.28 -6.20 -0.35
CA PHE A 48 3.61 -7.00 -1.54
C PHE A 48 4.49 -8.20 -1.22
N ALA A 49 5.45 -8.07 -0.31
CA ALA A 49 6.28 -9.19 0.13
C ALA A 49 5.42 -10.27 0.82
N GLU A 50 4.51 -9.87 1.70
CA GLU A 50 3.56 -10.79 2.36
C GLU A 50 2.65 -11.50 1.35
N LEU A 51 2.08 -10.77 0.38
CA LEU A 51 1.26 -11.35 -0.68
C LEU A 51 2.03 -12.34 -1.54
N SER A 52 3.28 -12.01 -1.88
CA SER A 52 4.15 -12.87 -2.68
C SER A 52 4.46 -14.19 -1.95
N GLN A 53 4.69 -14.11 -0.64
CA GLN A 53 4.90 -15.31 0.18
C GLN A 53 3.65 -16.18 0.24
N LEU A 54 2.47 -15.60 0.49
CA LEU A 54 1.20 -16.34 0.52
C LEU A 54 0.92 -17.08 -0.80
N LEU A 55 1.16 -16.42 -1.93
CA LEU A 55 1.03 -17.04 -3.25
C LEU A 55 2.04 -18.17 -3.45
N SER A 56 3.29 -17.97 -3.02
CA SER A 56 4.33 -18.99 -3.11
C SER A 56 4.00 -20.24 -2.29
N ASP A 57 3.43 -20.06 -1.09
CA ASP A 57 3.03 -21.17 -0.22
C ASP A 57 1.89 -21.97 -0.84
N ILE A 58 0.88 -21.29 -1.39
CA ILE A 58 -0.25 -21.91 -2.11
C ILE A 58 0.27 -22.70 -3.31
N MET A 59 1.13 -22.10 -4.14
CA MET A 59 1.71 -22.79 -5.30
C MET A 59 2.53 -24.01 -4.91
N SER A 60 3.30 -23.92 -3.82
CA SER A 60 4.10 -25.05 -3.33
C SER A 60 3.23 -26.21 -2.87
N ALA A 61 2.15 -25.94 -2.13
CA ALA A 61 1.20 -26.96 -1.71
C ALA A 61 0.47 -27.60 -2.90
N GLN A 62 0.07 -26.78 -3.89
CA GLN A 62 -0.56 -27.27 -5.11
C GLN A 62 0.36 -28.21 -5.91
N LEU A 63 1.63 -27.83 -6.09
CA LEU A 63 2.63 -28.64 -6.80
C LEU A 63 3.01 -29.91 -6.03
N GLY A 64 3.02 -29.84 -4.70
CA GLY A 64 3.23 -30.98 -3.81
C GLY A 64 2.02 -31.92 -3.68
N ASN A 65 0.89 -31.57 -4.30
CA ASN A 65 -0.38 -32.30 -4.19
C ASN A 65 -0.86 -32.47 -2.73
N ASP A 66 -0.52 -31.50 -1.86
CA ASP A 66 -0.90 -31.47 -0.44
C ASP A 66 -2.19 -30.65 -0.27
N GLU A 67 -3.34 -31.33 -0.38
CA GLU A 67 -4.65 -30.67 -0.25
C GLU A 67 -4.88 -30.01 1.11
N GLU A 68 -4.31 -30.56 2.19
CA GLU A 68 -4.50 -30.03 3.54
C GLU A 68 -3.73 -28.72 3.71
N ALA A 69 -2.45 -28.71 3.30
CA ALA A 69 -1.65 -27.50 3.26
C ALA A 69 -2.26 -26.45 2.34
N LEU A 70 -2.74 -26.84 1.15
CA LEU A 70 -3.38 -25.93 0.21
C LEU A 70 -4.57 -25.20 0.83
N ARG A 71 -5.51 -25.94 1.45
CA ARG A 71 -6.68 -25.35 2.12
C ARG A 71 -6.26 -24.40 3.24
N LYS A 72 -5.26 -24.78 4.03
CA LYS A 72 -4.72 -23.95 5.12
C LYS A 72 -4.12 -22.65 4.58
N HIS A 73 -3.29 -22.70 3.54
CA HIS A 73 -2.65 -21.52 2.96
C HIS A 73 -3.66 -20.59 2.28
N ILE A 74 -4.68 -21.14 1.60
CA ILE A 74 -5.78 -20.35 1.03
C ILE A 74 -6.57 -19.63 2.14
N ALA A 75 -6.92 -20.33 3.23
CA ALA A 75 -7.65 -19.72 4.34
C ALA A 75 -6.84 -18.59 5.01
N ALA A 76 -5.54 -18.80 5.21
CA ALA A 76 -4.64 -17.79 5.74
C ALA A 76 -4.54 -16.57 4.81
N ALA A 77 -4.43 -16.79 3.50
CA ALA A 77 -4.41 -15.73 2.50
C ALA A 77 -5.71 -14.92 2.50
N ILE A 78 -6.87 -15.59 2.53
CA ILE A 78 -8.19 -14.92 2.62
C ILE A 78 -8.27 -14.08 3.90
N GLN A 79 -7.89 -14.61 5.05
CA GLN A 79 -7.94 -13.88 6.31
C GLN A 79 -7.03 -12.64 6.28
N ARG A 80 -5.82 -12.78 5.73
CA ARG A 80 -4.81 -11.71 5.68
C ARG A 80 -5.16 -10.62 4.66
N THR A 81 -5.82 -10.99 3.57
CA THR A 81 -6.24 -10.08 2.49
C THR A 81 -7.68 -9.62 2.62
N ARG A 82 -8.38 -9.97 3.71
CA ARG A 82 -9.73 -9.49 4.00
C ARG A 82 -9.69 -7.99 4.29
N PHE A 83 -9.69 -7.19 3.23
CA PHE A 83 -10.02 -5.78 3.30
C PHE A 83 -11.38 -5.67 4.01
N ALA A 84 -11.49 -4.77 4.98
CA ALA A 84 -12.69 -4.60 5.79
C ALA A 84 -13.95 -4.48 4.90
N HIS A 85 -15.03 -5.15 5.34
CA HIS A 85 -16.32 -5.33 4.66
C HIS A 85 -16.70 -4.30 3.58
N THR A 86 -16.69 -4.70 2.31
CA THR A 86 -17.51 -4.08 1.26
C THR A 86 -18.91 -4.69 1.14
N ASP A 87 -19.29 -5.63 2.00
CA ASP A 87 -20.65 -6.20 2.02
C ASP A 87 -21.42 -5.75 3.26
N THR A 88 -21.82 -4.48 3.30
CA THR A 88 -23.12 -4.18 3.92
C THR A 88 -24.14 -4.32 2.80
N PRO A 89 -24.99 -5.36 2.78
CA PRO A 89 -26.04 -5.44 1.78
C PRO A 89 -26.91 -4.20 1.98
N ALA A 90 -27.02 -3.37 0.93
CA ALA A 90 -27.93 -2.24 0.93
C ALA A 90 -29.32 -2.78 1.30
N THR A 91 -29.78 -2.47 2.51
CA THR A 91 -31.16 -2.68 2.93
C THR A 91 -32.02 -1.86 1.98
N ARG A 92 -32.64 -2.54 1.01
CA ARG A 92 -33.72 -1.98 0.20
C ARG A 92 -34.91 -1.82 1.15
N HIS A 93 -35.14 -0.57 1.56
CA HIS A 93 -36.41 -0.12 2.14
C HIS A 93 -37.46 0.04 1.04
#